data_AF-A0A962XUI7-F1
#
_entry.id   AF-A0A962XUI7-F1
#
_cell.length_a   1.000
_cell.length_b   1.000
_cell.length_c   1.000
_cell.angle_alpha   90.00
_cell.angle_beta   90.00
_cell.angle_gamma   90.00
#
_symmetry.space_group_name_H-M   'P 1'
#
loop_
_entity.id
_entity.type
_entity.pdbx_description
1 polymer ?
#
loop_
_entity_poly.entity_id
_entity_poly.type
_entity_poly.pdbx_seq_one_letter_code
_entity_poly.pdbx_strand_id
1 'polypeptide(L)'
;MIWFRSATIGVGAEGLFVVFGGFAVDAEAFRALLSDLDWAPSDAAALRLVDDGALAWGTGSEPDVLVGTWSNAGQDRVAWLAANAEELLAAYYRTHPLTRAGFDRQARELLQRHGASAFAGIAGELPERSLFVDVGSVVAEPRGAPRHRYGVYCALDRRPGDVDLAVRRWLDRGEAYDGYLGMNVCRYNC
;
A
#
# COMPACT_ATOMS: atom_id res chain seq x y z
N MET A 1 -9.19 -19.19 12.68
CA MET A 1 -7.90 -18.64 13.16
C MET A 1 -8.07 -17.13 13.10
N ILE A 2 -8.28 -16.48 14.24
CA ILE A 2 -8.60 -15.05 14.34
C ILE A 2 -7.26 -14.29 14.36
N TRP A 3 -7.02 -13.45 13.35
CA TRP A 3 -5.81 -12.65 13.24
C TRP A 3 -5.99 -11.33 14.01
N PHE A 4 -5.10 -11.06 14.96
CA PHE A 4 -5.02 -9.73 15.58
C PHE A 4 -4.20 -8.81 14.66
N ARG A 5 -4.82 -7.78 14.09
CA ARG A 5 -4.11 -6.66 13.43
C ARG A 5 -3.48 -5.80 14.53
N SER A 6 -2.16 -5.58 14.46
CA SER A 6 -1.46 -4.73 15.43
C SER A 6 -1.61 -3.28 14.97
N ALA A 7 -2.38 -2.47 15.70
CA ALA A 7 -2.49 -1.04 15.43
C ALA A 7 -1.34 -0.29 16.13
N THR A 8 -0.61 0.53 15.39
CA THR A 8 0.43 1.42 15.94
C THR A 8 -0.02 2.87 15.79
N ILE A 9 0.00 3.62 16.89
CA ILE A 9 -0.34 5.05 16.90
C ILE A 9 0.88 5.84 16.43
N GLY A 10 0.71 6.61 15.35
CA GLY A 10 1.69 7.56 14.84
C GLY A 10 1.31 9.00 15.17
N VAL A 11 2.31 9.87 15.35
CA VAL A 11 2.12 11.32 15.49
C VAL A 11 2.83 12.01 14.33
N GLY A 12 2.09 12.73 13.50
CA GLY A 12 2.60 13.52 12.39
C GLY A 12 2.32 15.01 12.56
N ALA A 13 2.83 15.82 11.63
CA ALA A 13 2.68 17.28 11.65
C ALA A 13 1.21 17.76 11.59
N GLU A 14 0.28 16.89 11.16
CA GLU A 14 -1.15 17.21 11.00
C GLU A 14 -2.06 16.46 11.98
N GLY A 15 -1.50 15.80 13.01
CA GLY A 15 -2.27 15.18 14.08
C GLY A 15 -1.93 13.72 14.37
N LEU A 16 -2.79 13.09 15.18
CA LEU A 16 -2.71 11.69 15.61
C LEU A 16 -3.34 10.80 14.53
N PHE A 17 -2.64 9.76 14.09
CA PHE A 17 -3.21 8.78 13.16
C PHE A 17 -2.91 7.35 13.62
N VAL A 18 -3.85 6.44 13.35
CA VAL A 18 -3.73 5.01 13.66
C VAL A 18 -3.27 4.29 12.40
N VAL A 19 -2.13 3.60 12.47
CA VAL A 19 -1.61 2.76 11.39
C VAL A 19 -1.93 1.32 11.71
N PHE A 20 -2.72 0.65 10.87
CA PHE A 20 -2.91 -0.79 10.96
C PHE A 20 -1.70 -1.52 10.38
N GLY A 21 -1.10 -2.42 11.17
CA GLY A 21 -0.15 -3.42 10.70
C GLY A 21 -0.89 -4.56 10.01
N GLY A 22 -0.40 -4.96 8.84
CA GLY A 22 -0.96 -6.04 8.02
C GLY A 22 -1.64 -5.54 6.76
N PHE A 23 -0.93 -5.68 5.64
CA PHE A 23 -1.43 -5.57 4.26
C PHE A 23 -2.04 -4.21 3.85
N ALA A 24 -2.40 -4.10 2.57
CA ALA A 24 -3.14 -2.96 2.03
C ALA A 24 -4.38 -2.65 2.85
N VAL A 25 -4.82 -1.39 2.80
CA VAL A 25 -6.16 -1.03 3.27
C VAL A 25 -7.17 -1.72 2.36
N ASP A 26 -7.64 -2.88 2.79
CA ASP A 26 -8.81 -3.58 2.25
C ASP A 26 -10.10 -2.98 2.83
N ALA A 27 -11.26 -3.44 2.35
CA ALA A 27 -12.53 -2.88 2.78
C ALA A 27 -12.82 -3.09 4.28
N GLU A 28 -12.27 -4.14 4.89
CA GLU A 28 -12.39 -4.35 6.34
C GLU A 28 -11.50 -3.36 7.11
N ALA A 29 -10.25 -3.18 6.68
CA ALA A 29 -9.32 -2.19 7.24
C ALA A 29 -9.89 -0.77 7.12
N PHE A 30 -10.48 -0.47 5.97
CA PHE A 30 -11.12 0.81 5.72
C PHE A 30 -12.29 1.07 6.67
N ARG A 31 -13.15 0.07 6.91
CA ARG A 31 -14.25 0.19 7.88
C ARG A 31 -13.75 0.39 9.31
N ALA A 32 -12.66 -0.29 9.68
CA ALA A 32 -12.01 -0.09 10.97
C ALA A 32 -11.45 1.35 11.08
N LEU A 33 -10.71 1.82 10.06
CA LEU A 33 -10.20 3.18 9.99
C LEU A 33 -11.31 4.25 10.06
N LEU A 34 -12.46 4.01 9.41
CA LEU A 34 -13.61 4.90 9.50
C LEU A 34 -14.18 4.99 10.92
N SER A 35 -14.14 3.88 11.66
CA SER A 35 -14.65 3.82 13.03
C SER A 35 -13.74 4.57 14.01
N ASP A 36 -12.44 4.62 13.70
CA ASP A 36 -11.41 5.31 14.49
C ASP A 36 -11.22 6.78 14.06
N LEU A 37 -11.80 7.20 12.93
CA LEU A 37 -11.66 8.55 12.39
C LEU A 37 -12.42 9.56 13.25
N ASP A 38 -11.75 10.65 13.66
CA ASP A 38 -12.41 11.75 14.36
C ASP A 38 -13.43 12.43 13.43
N TRP A 39 -14.71 12.22 13.73
CA TRP A 39 -15.80 12.58 12.84
C TRP A 39 -16.28 14.01 13.08
N ALA A 40 -15.53 14.99 12.54
CA ALA A 40 -15.91 16.40 12.50
C ALA A 40 -15.70 17.06 11.11
N PRO A 41 -16.15 16.44 9.99
CA PRO A 41 -15.92 17.03 8.67
C PRO A 41 -16.76 18.29 8.48
N SER A 42 -16.12 19.37 7.99
CA SER A 42 -16.86 20.47 7.37
C SER A 42 -17.52 19.99 6.07
N ASP A 43 -18.54 20.69 5.57
CA ASP A 43 -19.17 20.36 4.28
C ASP A 43 -18.21 20.51 3.08
N ALA A 44 -17.07 21.19 3.28
CA ALA A 44 -16.01 21.32 2.30
C ALA A 44 -14.85 20.32 2.52
N ALA A 45 -14.96 19.41 3.50
CA ALA A 45 -13.91 18.42 3.75
C ALA A 45 -13.97 17.27 2.74
N ALA A 46 -12.80 16.84 2.28
CA ALA A 46 -12.60 15.63 1.51
C ALA A 46 -11.99 14.54 2.40
N LEU A 47 -12.31 13.28 2.11
CA LEU A 47 -11.71 12.12 2.78
C LEU A 47 -10.46 11.70 2.01
N ARG A 48 -9.34 11.57 2.73
CA ARG A 48 -8.02 11.23 2.19
C ARG A 48 -7.55 9.88 2.71
N LEU A 49 -6.76 9.16 1.90
CA LEU A 49 -6.08 7.92 2.27
C LEU A 49 -4.56 8.16 2.36
N VAL A 50 -4.10 8.55 3.53
CA VAL A 50 -2.70 8.93 3.78
C VAL A 50 -1.83 7.68 3.90
N ASP A 51 -0.73 7.64 3.15
CA ASP A 51 0.30 6.58 3.16
C ASP A 51 -0.27 5.15 3.04
N ASP A 52 -1.40 5.03 2.33
CA ASP A 52 -2.16 3.78 2.12
C ASP A 52 -2.48 3.04 3.42
N GLY A 53 -2.64 3.77 4.53
CA GLY A 53 -2.71 3.19 5.87
C GLY A 53 -3.52 3.96 6.89
N ALA A 54 -3.87 5.23 6.62
CA ALA A 54 -4.64 6.06 7.53
C ALA A 54 -5.70 6.87 6.76
N LEU A 55 -6.83 7.15 7.43
CA LEU A 55 -7.82 8.10 6.93
C LEU A 55 -7.64 9.45 7.61
N ALA A 56 -7.80 10.51 6.83
CA ALA A 56 -7.74 11.88 7.32
C ALA A 56 -8.74 12.76 6.57
N TRP A 57 -9.17 13.83 7.23
CA TRP A 57 -9.90 14.92 6.58
C TRP A 57 -8.90 15.92 6.00
N GLY A 58 -9.18 16.41 4.80
CA GLY A 58 -8.42 17.49 4.18
C GLY A 58 -9.26 18.25 3.18
N THR A 59 -8.60 18.93 2.24
CA THR A 59 -9.25 19.61 1.13
C THR A 59 -9.36 18.67 -0.08
N GLY A 60 -10.07 19.10 -1.12
CA GLY A 60 -10.27 18.31 -2.33
C GLY A 60 -9.13 18.39 -3.35
N SER A 61 -7.99 19.01 -3.01
CA SER A 61 -6.90 19.30 -3.95
C SER A 61 -5.69 18.36 -3.81
N GLU A 62 -5.69 17.57 -2.75
CA GLU A 62 -4.59 16.70 -2.38
C GLU A 62 -4.55 15.45 -3.27
N PRO A 63 -3.35 14.91 -3.54
CA PRO A 63 -3.19 13.77 -4.44
C PRO A 63 -3.69 12.43 -3.86
N ASP A 64 -4.00 12.38 -2.58
CA ASP A 64 -4.45 11.20 -1.84
C ASP A 64 -5.96 11.26 -1.48
N VAL A 65 -6.72 12.10 -2.18
CA VAL A 65 -8.18 12.21 -1.98
C VAL A 65 -8.87 10.92 -2.46
N LEU A 66 -9.53 10.25 -1.52
CA LEU A 66 -10.36 9.08 -1.77
C LEU A 66 -11.77 9.49 -2.19
N VAL A 67 -12.34 10.47 -1.49
CA VAL A 67 -13.65 11.04 -1.81
C VAL A 67 -13.59 12.55 -1.67
N GLY A 68 -13.97 13.27 -2.73
CA GLY A 68 -13.99 14.73 -2.76
C GLY A 68 -15.06 15.35 -1.85
N THR A 69 -15.23 16.67 -1.96
CA THR A 69 -16.20 17.42 -1.15
C THR A 69 -17.63 16.92 -1.37
N TRP A 70 -18.36 16.66 -0.27
CA TRP A 70 -19.74 16.20 -0.33
C TRP A 70 -20.74 17.36 -0.28
N SER A 71 -21.63 17.43 -1.27
CA SER A 71 -22.74 18.41 -1.28
C SER A 71 -24.03 17.91 -0.63
N ASN A 72 -24.07 16.68 -0.09
CA ASN A 72 -25.32 16.07 0.37
C ASN A 72 -25.47 16.21 1.90
N ALA A 73 -26.11 17.30 2.33
CA ALA A 73 -26.60 17.46 3.69
C ALA A 73 -27.75 16.46 3.95
N GLY A 74 -27.56 15.50 4.87
CA GLY A 74 -28.63 14.63 5.37
C GLY A 74 -28.47 13.11 5.18
N GLN A 75 -27.41 12.63 4.50
CA GLN A 75 -27.09 11.20 4.45
C GLN A 75 -26.15 10.80 5.61
N ASP A 76 -26.33 9.59 6.15
CA ASP A 76 -25.35 8.96 7.04
C ASP A 76 -24.08 8.63 6.22
N ARG A 77 -23.13 9.55 6.28
CA ARG A 77 -21.89 9.52 5.50
C ARG A 77 -21.01 8.32 5.90
N VAL A 78 -20.98 7.95 7.18
CA VAL A 78 -20.17 6.82 7.67
C VAL A 78 -20.74 5.52 7.11
N ALA A 79 -22.06 5.33 7.21
CA ALA A 79 -22.72 4.15 6.67
C ALA A 79 -22.52 4.03 5.15
N TRP A 80 -22.63 5.14 4.41
CA TRP A 80 -22.38 5.14 2.96
C TRP A 80 -20.93 4.78 2.62
N LEU A 81 -19.95 5.39 3.30
CA LEU A 81 -18.52 5.08 3.10
C LEU A 81 -18.22 3.60 3.39
N ALA A 82 -18.74 3.07 4.49
CA ALA A 82 -18.55 1.67 4.88
C ALA A 82 -19.19 0.69 3.88
N ALA A 83 -20.36 1.03 3.34
CA ALA A 83 -21.06 0.22 2.35
C ALA A 83 -20.34 0.19 0.99
N ASN A 84 -19.67 1.29 0.61
CA ASN A 84 -19.00 1.44 -0.69
C ASN A 84 -17.47 1.23 -0.63
N ALA A 85 -16.93 0.76 0.50
CA ALA A 85 -15.50 0.66 0.76
C ALA A 85 -14.70 -0.03 -0.36
N GLU A 86 -15.17 -1.18 -0.85
CA GLU A 86 -14.49 -1.96 -1.91
C GLU A 86 -14.40 -1.18 -3.21
N GLU A 87 -15.51 -0.58 -3.64
CA GLU A 87 -15.58 0.19 -4.87
C GLU A 87 -14.73 1.46 -4.78
N LEU A 88 -14.76 2.15 -3.64
CA LEU A 88 -13.95 3.34 -3.39
C LEU A 88 -12.46 3.05 -3.47
N LEU A 89 -11.98 2.00 -2.79
CA LEU A 89 -10.58 1.61 -2.82
C LEU A 89 -10.15 1.14 -4.22
N ALA A 90 -11.00 0.36 -4.90
CA ALA A 90 -10.73 -0.08 -6.27
C ALA A 90 -10.69 1.10 -7.25
N ALA A 91 -11.56 2.09 -7.07
CA ALA A 91 -11.54 3.32 -7.85
C ALA A 91 -10.26 4.13 -7.61
N TYR A 92 -9.87 4.30 -6.34
CA TYR A 92 -8.67 5.01 -5.96
C TYR A 92 -7.39 4.39 -6.57
N TYR A 93 -7.14 3.10 -6.34
CA TYR A 93 -5.93 2.42 -6.83
C TYR A 93 -5.92 2.11 -8.34
N ARG A 94 -6.99 2.44 -9.07
CA ARG A 94 -6.94 2.42 -10.54
C ARG A 94 -6.00 3.51 -11.05
N THR A 95 -6.06 4.70 -10.48
CA THR A 95 -5.33 5.88 -10.94
C THR A 95 -4.21 6.31 -9.99
N HIS A 96 -4.24 5.88 -8.72
CA HIS A 96 -3.22 6.23 -7.73
C HIS A 96 -2.27 5.04 -7.52
N PRO A 97 -0.95 5.20 -7.74
CA PRO A 97 0.01 4.22 -7.28
C PRO A 97 -0.01 4.16 -5.75
N LEU A 98 0.44 3.03 -5.20
CA LEU A 98 0.79 3.00 -3.78
C LEU A 98 1.82 4.09 -3.49
N THR A 99 1.69 4.74 -2.35
CA THR A 99 2.77 5.55 -1.78
C THR A 99 3.98 4.67 -1.48
N ARG A 100 5.16 5.29 -1.40
CA ARG A 100 6.37 4.57 -0.98
C ARG A 100 6.20 3.96 0.41
N ALA A 101 5.61 4.69 1.35
CA ALA A 101 5.37 4.20 2.71
C ALA A 101 4.45 2.98 2.72
N GLY A 102 3.37 3.01 1.94
CA GLY A 102 2.43 1.89 1.76
C GLY A 102 3.08 0.67 1.13
N PHE A 103 3.85 0.86 0.06
CA PHE A 103 4.58 -0.22 -0.60
C PHE A 103 5.64 -0.86 0.32
N ASP A 104 6.51 -0.05 0.93
CA ASP A 104 7.63 -0.53 1.75
C ASP A 104 7.12 -1.28 2.99
N ARG A 105 6.01 -0.83 3.59
CA ARG A 105 5.35 -1.52 4.71
C ARG A 105 4.92 -2.93 4.31
N GLN A 106 4.17 -3.06 3.23
CA GLN A 106 3.65 -4.35 2.76
C GLN A 106 4.77 -5.28 2.24
N ALA A 107 5.73 -4.74 1.50
CA ALA A 107 6.89 -5.50 1.02
C ALA A 107 7.72 -6.06 2.18
N ARG A 108 7.95 -5.28 3.23
CA ARG A 108 8.70 -5.74 4.41
C ARG A 108 8.03 -6.92 5.10
N GLU A 109 6.69 -6.95 5.18
CA GLU A 109 5.94 -8.09 5.70
C GLU A 109 6.12 -9.35 4.82
N LEU A 110 6.12 -9.20 3.50
CA LEU A 110 6.36 -10.32 2.58
C LEU A 110 7.78 -10.87 2.69
N LEU A 111 8.78 -9.99 2.85
CA LEU A 111 10.17 -10.37 3.11
C LEU A 111 10.29 -11.16 4.43
N GLN A 112 9.59 -10.73 5.48
CA GLN A 112 9.56 -11.47 6.76
C GLN A 112 8.87 -12.83 6.62
N ARG A 113 7.76 -12.89 5.87
CA ARG A 113 6.97 -14.13 5.69
C ARG A 113 7.67 -15.18 4.84
N HIS A 114 8.35 -14.76 3.77
CA HIS A 114 8.93 -15.67 2.78
C HIS A 114 10.45 -15.79 2.88
N GLY A 115 11.10 -14.99 3.73
CA GLY A 115 12.54 -14.82 3.75
C GLY A 115 13.00 -13.80 2.71
N ALA A 116 13.93 -12.93 3.08
CA ALA A 116 14.37 -11.85 2.19
C ALA A 116 15.10 -12.41 0.95
N SER A 117 15.94 -13.44 1.13
CA SER A 117 16.62 -14.11 0.01
C SER A 117 15.69 -14.66 -1.08
N ALA A 118 14.42 -14.95 -0.77
CA ALA A 118 13.45 -15.44 -1.77
C ALA A 118 13.16 -14.41 -2.87
N PHE A 119 13.47 -13.13 -2.63
CA PHE A 119 13.29 -12.01 -3.56
C PHE A 119 14.60 -11.57 -4.25
N ALA A 120 15.65 -12.38 -4.17
CA ALA A 120 16.93 -12.10 -4.81
C ALA A 120 17.18 -13.02 -6.01
N GLY A 121 17.59 -12.43 -7.13
CA GLY A 121 18.06 -13.13 -8.32
C GLY A 121 19.56 -12.88 -8.51
N ILE A 122 20.36 -13.92 -8.75
CA ILE A 122 21.82 -13.79 -8.90
C ILE A 122 22.20 -13.94 -10.37
N ALA A 123 23.07 -13.08 -10.89
CA ALA A 123 23.69 -13.23 -12.21
C ALA A 123 22.68 -13.48 -13.37
N GLY A 124 21.56 -12.76 -13.36
CA GLY A 124 20.51 -12.88 -14.38
C GLY A 124 19.50 -14.00 -14.14
N GLU A 125 19.62 -14.76 -13.05
CA GLU A 125 18.59 -15.70 -12.62
C GLU A 125 17.39 -14.97 -12.01
N LEU A 126 16.19 -15.53 -12.22
CA LEU A 126 14.98 -15.07 -11.54
C LEU A 126 15.01 -15.48 -10.06
N PRO A 127 14.37 -14.73 -9.16
CA PRO A 127 14.24 -15.13 -7.76
C PRO A 127 13.26 -16.30 -7.59
N GLU A 128 13.06 -16.75 -6.34
CA GLU A 128 11.94 -17.64 -6.02
C GLU A 128 10.59 -16.91 -6.08
N ARG A 129 10.60 -15.62 -5.73
CA ARG A 129 9.44 -14.74 -5.68
C ARG A 129 9.75 -13.35 -6.23
N SER A 130 8.79 -12.76 -6.91
CA SER A 130 8.84 -11.38 -7.39
C SER A 130 7.67 -10.58 -6.80
N LEU A 131 7.88 -9.30 -6.54
CA LEU A 131 6.85 -8.38 -6.04
C LEU A 131 6.00 -7.85 -7.19
N PHE A 132 4.69 -7.79 -6.95
CA PHE A 132 3.69 -7.12 -7.79
C PHE A 132 2.78 -6.26 -6.93
N VAL A 133 2.02 -5.37 -7.56
CA VAL A 133 0.94 -4.64 -6.91
C VAL A 133 -0.37 -4.97 -7.60
N ASP A 134 -1.37 -5.32 -6.79
CA ASP A 134 -2.73 -5.63 -7.22
C ASP A 134 -3.72 -4.88 -6.33
N VAL A 135 -4.44 -3.91 -6.91
CA VAL A 135 -5.44 -3.05 -6.23
C VAL A 135 -4.99 -2.62 -4.81
N GLY A 136 -3.89 -1.87 -4.74
CA GLY A 136 -3.33 -1.38 -3.47
C GLY A 136 -2.58 -2.43 -2.64
N SER A 137 -2.53 -3.69 -3.07
CA SER A 137 -1.86 -4.76 -2.35
C SER A 137 -0.55 -5.18 -2.99
N VAL A 138 0.54 -5.15 -2.23
CA VAL A 138 1.79 -5.78 -2.65
C VAL A 138 1.65 -7.29 -2.48
N VAL A 139 1.95 -8.05 -3.53
CA VAL A 139 1.85 -9.52 -3.55
C VAL A 139 3.18 -10.14 -3.98
N ALA A 140 3.48 -11.32 -3.43
CA ALA A 140 4.70 -12.07 -3.73
C ALA A 140 4.41 -13.26 -4.66
N GLU A 141 4.65 -13.06 -5.95
CA GLU A 141 4.37 -14.05 -7.00
C GLU A 141 5.47 -15.12 -7.09
N PRO A 142 5.14 -16.41 -6.94
CA PRO A 142 6.12 -17.49 -7.02
C PRO A 142 6.60 -17.70 -8.45
N ARG A 143 7.77 -18.33 -8.61
CA ARG A 143 8.39 -18.61 -9.92
C ARG A 143 7.48 -19.31 -10.95
N GLY A 144 6.53 -20.12 -10.50
CA GLY A 144 5.57 -20.81 -11.37
C GLY A 144 4.42 -19.94 -11.90
N ALA A 145 4.25 -18.72 -11.40
CA ALA A 145 3.16 -17.85 -11.81
C ALA A 145 3.43 -17.22 -13.20
N PRO A 146 2.41 -17.12 -14.08
CA PRO A 146 2.58 -16.57 -15.43
C PRO A 146 3.18 -15.16 -15.45
N ARG A 147 2.83 -14.32 -14.47
CA ARG A 147 3.33 -12.95 -14.37
C ARG A 147 4.73 -12.84 -13.77
N HIS A 148 5.23 -13.83 -13.04
CA HIS A 148 6.45 -13.77 -12.21
C HIS A 148 7.67 -13.10 -12.86
N ARG A 149 7.95 -13.42 -14.13
CA ARG A 149 9.12 -12.91 -14.87
C ARG A 149 9.12 -11.38 -15.07
N TYR A 150 7.98 -10.75 -14.86
CA TYR A 150 7.79 -9.31 -15.02
C TYR A 150 7.82 -8.55 -13.71
N GLY A 151 8.01 -9.22 -12.57
CA GLY A 151 7.88 -8.61 -11.25
C GLY A 151 9.17 -7.95 -10.78
N VAL A 152 9.04 -7.18 -9.71
CA VAL A 152 10.16 -6.49 -9.07
C VAL A 152 10.90 -7.45 -8.13
N TYR A 153 12.22 -7.49 -8.23
CA TYR A 153 13.07 -8.27 -7.35
C TYR A 153 14.46 -7.65 -7.23
N CYS A 154 15.22 -8.06 -6.22
CA CYS A 154 16.58 -7.59 -6.01
C CYS A 154 17.53 -8.36 -6.94
N ALA A 155 17.95 -7.72 -8.03
CA ALA A 155 18.96 -8.28 -8.93
C ALA A 155 20.36 -8.07 -8.34
N LEU A 156 21.11 -9.15 -8.18
CA LEU A 156 22.46 -9.16 -7.62
C LEU A 156 23.46 -9.62 -8.69
N ASP A 157 24.51 -8.84 -8.92
CA ASP A 157 25.55 -9.20 -9.90
C ASP A 157 26.32 -10.47 -9.51
N ARG A 158 26.53 -10.66 -8.21
CA ARG A 158 27.20 -11.81 -7.61
C ARG A 158 26.56 -12.14 -6.28
N ARG A 159 26.73 -13.39 -5.81
CA ARG A 159 26.24 -13.79 -4.48
C ARG A 159 27.00 -13.00 -3.39
N PRO A 160 26.34 -12.10 -2.63
CA PRO A 160 26.96 -11.44 -1.48
C PRO A 160 27.14 -12.44 -0.33
N GLY A 161 27.97 -12.07 0.65
CA GLY A 161 28.10 -12.83 1.90
C GLY A 161 26.81 -12.85 2.74
N ASP A 162 25.98 -11.81 2.60
CA ASP A 162 24.67 -11.69 3.26
C ASP A 162 23.62 -11.18 2.25
N VAL A 163 22.85 -12.12 1.70
CA VAL A 163 21.79 -11.84 0.72
C VAL A 163 20.63 -11.11 1.38
N ASP A 164 20.28 -11.48 2.61
CA ASP A 164 19.17 -10.90 3.35
C ASP A 164 19.39 -9.41 3.60
N LEU A 165 20.60 -9.04 4.03
CA LEU A 165 20.97 -7.64 4.20
C LEU A 165 20.94 -6.86 2.88
N ALA A 166 21.37 -7.48 1.78
CA ALA A 166 21.33 -6.83 0.46
C ALA A 166 19.89 -6.52 0.03
N VAL A 167 18.98 -7.48 0.17
CA VAL A 167 17.55 -7.32 -0.15
C VAL A 167 16.89 -6.27 0.74
N ARG A 168 17.17 -6.27 2.04
CA ARG A 168 16.63 -5.24 2.96
C ARG A 168 17.11 -3.84 2.57
N ARG A 169 18.39 -3.69 2.23
CA ARG A 169 18.95 -2.41 1.76
C ARG A 169 18.37 -1.97 0.42
N TRP A 170 18.05 -2.91 -0.47
CA TRP A 170 17.37 -2.63 -1.73
C TRP A 170 15.96 -2.07 -1.51
N LEU A 171 15.21 -2.65 -0.55
CA LEU A 171 13.93 -2.10 -0.11
C LEU A 171 14.11 -0.72 0.54
N ASP A 172 14.97 -0.60 1.55
CA ASP A 172 15.12 0.63 2.35
C ASP A 172 15.64 1.81 1.50
N ARG A 173 16.42 1.55 0.44
CA ARG A 173 16.86 2.59 -0.50
C ARG A 173 15.75 3.06 -1.45
N GLY A 174 14.64 2.34 -1.54
CA GLY A 174 13.53 2.66 -2.43
C GLY A 174 13.65 2.05 -3.83
N GLU A 175 14.70 1.28 -4.09
CA GLU A 175 14.94 0.66 -5.40
C GLU A 175 13.82 -0.32 -5.79
N ALA A 176 13.23 -1.01 -4.81
CA ALA A 176 12.04 -1.84 -5.02
C ALA A 176 10.82 -1.01 -5.45
N TYR A 177 10.61 0.14 -4.83
CA TYR A 177 9.50 1.04 -5.13
C TYR A 177 9.66 1.68 -6.51
N ASP A 178 10.87 2.11 -6.86
CA ASP A 178 11.18 2.64 -8.19
C ASP A 178 10.93 1.59 -9.28
N GLY A 179 11.31 0.33 -9.01
CA GLY A 179 10.98 -0.80 -9.89
C GLY A 179 9.46 -0.97 -10.04
N TYR A 180 8.70 -0.83 -8.95
CA TYR A 180 7.23 -0.90 -8.99
C TYR A 180 6.63 0.18 -9.88
N LEU A 181 7.05 1.43 -9.72
CA LEU A 181 6.60 2.53 -10.56
C LEU A 181 6.98 2.30 -12.03
N GLY A 182 8.21 1.84 -12.28
CA GLY A 182 8.73 1.52 -13.62
C GLY A 182 7.89 0.48 -14.38
N MET A 183 7.37 -0.54 -13.68
CA MET A 183 6.48 -1.54 -14.29
C MET A 183 5.09 -0.99 -14.65
N ASN A 184 4.67 0.11 -14.02
CA ASN A 184 3.32 0.64 -14.12
C ASN A 184 3.26 2.03 -14.76
N VAL A 185 4.33 2.47 -15.45
CA VAL A 185 4.39 3.79 -16.11
C VAL A 185 3.21 4.01 -17.06
N CYS A 186 2.82 3.01 -17.86
CA CYS A 186 1.68 3.10 -18.76
C CYS A 186 0.31 3.10 -18.04
N ARG A 187 0.25 2.82 -16.74
CA ARG A 187 -0.99 2.83 -15.96
C ARG A 187 -1.25 4.20 -15.32
N TYR A 188 -0.19 4.92 -14.95
CA TYR A 188 -0.28 6.13 -14.14
C TYR A 188 0.06 7.43 -14.88
N ASN A 189 0.64 7.38 -16.10
CA ASN A 189 1.01 8.56 -16.90
C ASN A 189 0.23 8.67 -18.23
N CYS A 190 -1.01 8.19 -18.29
CA CYS A 190 -1.87 8.27 -19.49
C CYS A 190 -2.88 9.42 -19.42
#